data_AF-A0AAW1HXF8-F1
#
_entry.id   AF-A0AAW1HXF8-F1
#
_cell.length_a   1.000
_cell.length_b   1.000
_cell.length_c   1.000
_cell.angle_alpha   90.00
_cell.angle_beta   90.00
_cell.angle_gamma   90.00
#
_symmetry.space_group_name_H-M   'P 1'
#
loop_
_entity.id
_entity.type
_entity.pdbx_description
1 polymer ?
#
loop_
_entity_poly.entity_id
_entity_poly.type
_entity_poly.pdbx_seq_one_letter_code
_entity_poly.pdbx_strand_id
1 'polypeptide(L)'
;MLLNSESLDNPQMIVKGFGRYFGSMFTQPFLAPNRQNHNNVNTCLNITEFSEDEIVKSIIRLRDSCSSGYDQIPAFFCQDCNRVLAYPLAKLN
;
A
#
# COMPACT_ATOMS: atom_id res chain seq x y z
N MET A 1 -8.59 9.27 -21.82
CA MET A 1 -7.64 8.72 -20.82
C MET A 1 -6.84 7.63 -21.52
N LEU A 2 -5.51 7.60 -21.37
CA LEU A 2 -4.66 6.62 -22.06
C LEU A 2 -4.10 5.62 -21.05
N LEU A 3 -4.22 4.32 -21.33
CA LEU A 3 -3.57 3.24 -20.57
C LEU A 3 -2.71 2.43 -21.54
N ASN A 4 -1.39 2.36 -21.31
CA ASN A 4 -0.44 1.67 -22.20
C ASN A 4 -0.58 2.06 -23.68
N SER A 5 -0.74 3.37 -23.96
CA SER A 5 -0.95 3.91 -25.30
C SER A 5 -2.27 3.50 -25.98
N GLU A 6 -3.19 2.83 -25.29
CA GLU A 6 -4.57 2.60 -25.75
C GLU A 6 -5.51 3.70 -25.21
N SER A 7 -6.32 4.27 -26.09
CA SER A 7 -7.32 5.28 -25.71
C SER A 7 -8.56 4.61 -25.11
N LEU A 8 -8.88 4.98 -23.87
CA LEU A 8 -10.03 4.48 -23.12
C LEU A 8 -11.23 5.42 -23.33
N ASP A 9 -11.81 5.38 -24.53
CA ASP A 9 -12.83 6.35 -24.96
C ASP A 9 -14.28 5.89 -24.77
N ASN A 10 -14.48 4.67 -24.25
CA ASN A 10 -15.82 4.18 -23.93
C ASN A 10 -15.83 3.41 -22.59
N PRO A 11 -17.00 3.32 -21.93
CA PRO A 11 -17.10 2.71 -20.60
C PRO A 11 -16.61 1.26 -20.52
N GLN A 12 -16.79 0.48 -21.59
CA GLN A 12 -16.38 -0.93 -21.64
C GLN A 12 -14.86 -1.06 -21.69
N MET A 13 -14.19 -0.18 -22.44
CA MET A 13 -12.73 -0.12 -22.51
C MET A 13 -12.14 0.32 -21.17
N ILE A 14 -12.77 1.27 -20.48
CA ILE A 14 -12.36 1.72 -19.15
C ILE A 14 -12.37 0.53 -18.16
N VAL A 15 -13.47 -0.22 -18.09
CA VAL A 15 -13.58 -1.41 -17.21
C VAL A 15 -12.52 -2.46 -17.53
N LYS A 16 -12.30 -2.74 -18.83
CA LYS A 16 -11.29 -3.69 -19.29
C LYS A 16 -9.87 -3.23 -18.98
N GLY A 17 -9.60 -1.93 -19.10
CA GLY A 17 -8.34 -1.31 -18.74
C GLY A 17 -8.03 -1.46 -17.26
N PHE A 18 -9.01 -1.17 -16.39
CA PHE A 18 -8.88 -1.39 -14.95
C PHE A 18 -8.63 -2.85 -14.59
N GLY A 19 -9.37 -3.79 -15.19
CA GLY A 19 -9.18 -5.22 -14.95
C GLY A 19 -7.78 -5.71 -15.33
N ARG A 20 -7.23 -5.23 -16.46
CA ARG A 20 -5.85 -5.53 -16.88
C ARG A 20 -4.82 -4.92 -15.93
N TYR A 21 -5.00 -3.67 -15.54
CA TYR A 21 -4.07 -2.96 -14.64
C TYR A 21 -3.99 -3.65 -13.29
N PHE A 22 -5.12 -3.84 -12.61
CA PHE A 22 -5.11 -4.47 -11.29
C PHE A 22 -4.76 -5.95 -11.38
N GLY A 23 -5.20 -6.67 -12.41
CA GLY A 23 -4.76 -8.05 -12.65
C GLY A 23 -3.23 -8.19 -12.78
N SER A 24 -2.56 -7.19 -13.36
CA SER A 24 -1.10 -7.16 -13.45
C SER A 24 -0.39 -6.86 -12.12
N MET A 25 -1.05 -6.19 -11.17
CA MET A 25 -0.50 -5.99 -9.83
C MET A 25 -0.53 -7.26 -8.99
N PHE A 26 -1.45 -8.18 -9.30
CA PHE A 26 -1.59 -9.46 -8.61
C PHE A 26 -0.85 -10.61 -9.29
N THR A 27 0.09 -10.35 -10.21
CA THR A 27 0.99 -11.41 -10.68
C THR A 27 1.65 -12.05 -9.47
N GLN A 28 1.38 -13.35 -9.29
CA GLN A 28 1.92 -14.17 -8.21
C GLN A 28 3.39 -13.84 -7.99
N PRO A 29 3.86 -13.77 -6.73
CA PRO A 29 5.28 -13.67 -6.46
C PRO A 29 5.90 -14.93 -7.05
N PHE A 30 6.44 -14.83 -8.26
CA PHE A 30 7.40 -15.79 -8.76
C PHE A 30 8.44 -15.86 -7.67
N LEU A 31 8.54 -17.05 -7.05
CA LEU A 31 9.51 -17.46 -6.06
C LEU A 31 10.82 -16.68 -6.28
N ALA A 32 10.96 -15.53 -5.63
CA ALA A 32 12.20 -14.81 -5.65
C ALA A 32 13.16 -15.78 -4.94
N PRO A 33 14.31 -16.15 -5.55
CA PRO A 33 15.29 -16.94 -4.82
C PRO A 33 15.54 -16.17 -3.54
N ASN A 34 15.40 -16.88 -2.40
CA ASN A 34 15.55 -16.36 -1.05
C ASN A 34 16.88 -15.60 -0.98
N ARG A 35 16.86 -14.31 -1.35
CA ARG A 35 17.96 -13.40 -1.14
C ARG A 35 17.86 -13.18 0.34
N GLN A 36 18.54 -14.03 1.09
CA GLN A 36 18.97 -13.71 2.43
C GLN A 36 19.77 -12.41 2.29
N ASN A 37 19.05 -11.29 2.36
CA ASN A 37 19.65 -10.00 2.60
C ASN A 37 20.29 -10.15 3.98
N HIS A 38 21.55 -10.57 4.00
CA HIS A 38 22.45 -10.32 5.11
C HIS A 38 22.69 -8.81 5.13
N ASN A 39 21.64 -8.06 5.47
CA ASN A 39 21.80 -6.75 6.03
C ASN A 39 22.38 -7.03 7.42
N ASN A 40 23.65 -6.69 7.60
CA ASN A 40 24.24 -6.55 8.92
C ASN A 40 23.50 -5.40 9.62
N VAL A 41 22.28 -5.67 10.10
CA VAL A 41 21.56 -4.74 10.95
C VAL A 41 22.18 -4.93 12.31
N ASN A 42 23.16 -4.09 12.65
CA ASN A 42 23.38 -3.71 14.03
C ASN A 42 22.00 -3.27 14.54
N THR A 43 21.30 -4.15 15.25
CA THR A 43 19.93 -3.98 15.74
C THR A 43 19.92 -2.94 16.85
N CYS A 44 20.09 -1.68 16.48
CA CYS A 44 19.83 -0.52 17.33
C CYS A 44 18.35 -0.10 17.28
N LEU A 45 17.58 -0.66 16.34
CA LEU A 45 16.15 -0.43 16.21
C LEU A 45 15.40 -1.53 16.96
N ASN A 46 15.09 -1.27 18.23
CA ASN A 46 14.16 -2.09 18.98
C ASN A 46 12.75 -1.55 18.71
N ILE A 47 12.10 -2.07 17.67
CA ILE A 47 10.71 -1.74 17.37
C ILE A 47 9.85 -2.59 18.30
N THR A 48 9.34 -1.99 19.36
CA THR A 48 8.34 -2.61 20.24
C THR A 48 7.00 -2.70 19.52
N GLU A 49 6.18 -3.70 19.85
CA GLU A 49 4.83 -3.79 19.28
C GLU A 49 4.06 -2.48 19.53
N PHE A 50 3.45 -1.92 18.48
CA PHE A 50 2.59 -0.75 18.60
C PHE A 50 1.18 -1.19 18.97
N SER A 51 0.53 -0.45 19.87
CA SER A 51 -0.90 -0.65 20.11
C SER A 51 -1.73 -0.14 18.92
N GLU A 52 -2.89 -0.76 18.68
CA GLU A 52 -3.84 -0.28 17.67
C GLU A 52 -4.20 1.20 17.87
N ASP A 53 -4.30 1.63 19.12
CA ASP A 53 -4.66 3.00 19.50
C ASP A 53 -3.58 4.02 19.10
N GLU A 54 -2.30 3.66 19.22
CA GLU A 54 -1.17 4.47 18.75
C GLU A 54 -1.13 4.56 17.23
N ILE A 55 -1.47 3.46 16.53
CA ILE A 55 -1.54 3.43 15.07
C ILE A 55 -2.67 4.33 14.59
N VAL A 56 -3.87 4.21 15.16
CA VAL A 56 -5.02 5.06 14.83
C VAL A 56 -4.68 6.54 15.04
N LYS A 57 -4.08 6.89 16.19
CA LYS A 57 -3.65 8.27 16.47
C LYS A 57 -2.63 8.78 15.45
N SER A 58 -1.74 7.91 14.98
CA SER A 58 -0.73 8.27 13.98
C SER A 58 -1.35 8.49 12.60
N ILE A 59 -2.28 7.64 12.19
CA ILE A 59 -3.00 7.76 10.90
C ILE A 59 -3.83 9.05 10.86
N ILE A 60 -4.52 9.40 11.95
CA ILE A 60 -5.33 10.63 12.04
C ILE A 60 -4.47 11.89 11.87
N ARG A 61 -3.18 11.83 12.22
CA ARG A 61 -2.24 12.96 12.06
C ARG A 61 -1.69 13.12 10.65
N LEU A 62 -1.96 12.17 9.75
CA LEU A 62 -1.56 12.32 8.35
C LEU A 62 -2.20 13.58 7.78
N ARG A 63 -1.42 14.36 7.03
CA ARG A 63 -1.94 15.54 6.35
C ARG A 63 -3.00 15.10 5.36
N ASP A 64 -4.23 15.56 5.56
CA ASP A 64 -5.29 15.34 4.59
C ASP A 64 -4.91 16.03 3.28
N SER A 65 -4.49 15.20 2.34
CA SER A 65 -3.97 15.63 1.06
C SER A 65 -4.28 14.57 0.02
N CYS A 66 -4.67 15.03 -1.16
CA CYS A 66 -4.84 14.15 -2.32
C CYS A 66 -3.49 13.67 -2.88
N SER A 67 -2.37 14.14 -2.33
CA SER A 67 -1.04 13.66 -2.67
C SER A 67 -0.78 12.32 -2.00
N SER A 68 -0.59 11.30 -2.83
CA SER A 68 -0.09 10.01 -2.41
C SER A 68 1.44 10.01 -2.34
N GLY A 69 1.98 9.20 -1.43
CA GLY A 69 3.42 8.95 -1.34
C GLY A 69 3.89 7.98 -2.43
N TYR A 70 5.02 7.32 -2.19
CA TYR A 70 5.56 6.30 -3.09
C TYR A 70 4.64 5.08 -3.28
N ASP A 71 3.74 4.84 -2.32
CA ASP A 71 2.74 3.76 -2.35
C ASP A 71 1.53 4.07 -3.23
N GLN A 72 1.40 5.31 -3.72
CA GLN A 72 0.25 5.79 -4.48
C GLN A 72 -1.09 5.68 -3.73
N ILE A 73 -1.06 5.58 -2.38
CA ILE A 73 -2.25 5.57 -1.54
C ILE A 73 -2.50 6.99 -1.01
N PRO A 74 -3.65 7.62 -1.32
CA PRO A 74 -3.98 8.92 -0.77
C PRO A 74 -4.15 8.90 0.74
N ALA A 75 -3.69 9.96 1.43
CA ALA A 75 -3.74 10.03 2.89
C ALA A 75 -5.16 9.92 3.46
N PHE A 76 -6.17 10.49 2.78
CA PHE A 76 -7.57 10.42 3.20
C PHE A 76 -8.09 8.98 3.26
N PHE A 77 -7.61 8.10 2.37
CA PHE A 77 -8.03 6.69 2.37
C PHE A 77 -7.53 5.98 3.62
N CYS A 78 -6.28 6.23 4.02
CA CYS A 78 -5.73 5.70 5.26
C CYS A 78 -6.52 6.21 6.48
N GLN A 79 -6.93 7.49 6.47
CA GLN A 79 -7.77 8.05 7.53
C GLN A 79 -9.15 7.37 7.60
N ASP A 80 -9.83 7.17 6.48
CA ASP A 80 -11.14 6.50 6.44
C ASP A 80 -11.05 5.04 6.90
N CYS A 81 -9.95 4.37 6.58
CA CYS A 81 -9.71 2.97 6.91
C CYS A 81 -8.92 2.76 8.21
N ASN A 82 -8.74 3.79 9.04
CA ASN A 82 -7.79 3.74 10.17
C ASN A 82 -8.01 2.53 11.10
N ARG A 83 -9.27 2.17 11.40
CA ARG A 83 -9.60 1.03 12.27
C ARG A 83 -9.35 -0.32 11.61
N VAL A 84 -9.56 -0.41 10.30
CA VAL A 84 -9.32 -1.63 9.52
C VAL A 84 -7.82 -1.88 9.36
N LEU A 85 -7.04 -0.80 9.24
CA LEU A 85 -5.58 -0.86 9.12
C LEU A 85 -4.87 -1.07 10.47
N ALA A 86 -5.47 -0.63 11.59
CA ALA A 86 -4.83 -0.69 12.90
C ALA A 86 -4.45 -2.12 13.33
N TYR A 87 -5.37 -3.08 13.21
CA TYR A 87 -5.13 -4.48 13.59
C TYR A 87 -3.97 -5.13 12.81
N PRO A 88 -3.95 -5.14 11.46
CA PRO A 88 -2.85 -5.76 10.72
C PRO A 88 -1.51 -5.03 10.92
N LEU A 89 -1.51 -3.71 11.13
CA LEU A 89 -0.30 -2.93 11.39
C LEU A 89 0.25 -3.15 12.82
N ALA A 90 -0.62 -3.40 13.80
CA ALA A 90 -0.21 -3.71 15.18
C ALA A 90 0.45 -5.09 15.31
N LYS A 91 0.20 -5.98 14.34
CA LYS A 91 0.67 -7.37 14.31
C LYS A 91 1.78 -7.62 13.29
N LEU A 92 2.29 -6.57 12.66
CA LEU A 92 3.34 -6.63 11.65
C LEU A 92 4.73 -6.69 12.30
N ASN A 93 5.02 -7.76 13.06
CA ASN A 93 6.34 -8.04 13.65
C ASN A 93 6.88 -9.38 13.15
#